data_AF-A0A068VLA1-F1
#
_entry.id   AF-A0A068VLA1-F1
#
_cell.length_a   1.000
_cell.length_b   1.000
_cell.length_c   1.000
_cell.angle_alpha   90.00
_cell.angle_beta   90.00
_cell.angle_gamma   90.00
#
_symmetry.space_group_name_H-M   'P 1'
#
loop_
_entity.id
_entity.type
_entity.pdbx_description
1 polymer ?
#
loop_
_entity_poly.entity_id
_entity_poly.type
_entity_poly.pdbx_seq_one_letter_code
_entity_poly.pdbx_strand_id
1 'polypeptide(L)'
;MSDWITDPNCKRAVSLILSKQMPDLADSIDLVCQEKSWEGIIKKIWPRTKYVLAIITGSMAQYIPALEFYTGGLPVVSPLYGSSEAFFGINMNPLCSPYDVSYTFIPNMAYYEFLPIDNHQDPNCTYRKDAHLKDHILDLNNVKIGQHYELLVTTFTGLYRYRMGDILLVTGFHNSTPHFKFVQRTNVVLSIHTDKTTEQDLQKAVAIAMQILEPLGFFLLDYSSYADTSSIPGHYVLFWELQLRSNDDIPELDQVKMEKCCSLVEQSLDQKYKLLRNQSISTIGPLEIRVVKQGTFNVLMDFYVSQGTSLNQYKTPKNIKSEKVIEILDSRVVGKFYSREVPNQDS
;
A
#
# COMPACT_ATOMS: atom_id res chain seq x y z
N MET A 1 36.37 -1.14 11.79
CA MET A 1 35.39 -1.78 10.89
C MET A 1 35.06 -3.13 11.50
N SER A 2 33.80 -3.53 11.54
CA SER A 2 33.39 -4.76 12.23
C SER A 2 33.85 -6.01 11.49
N ASP A 3 34.32 -7.02 12.23
CA ASP A 3 34.99 -8.20 11.68
C ASP A 3 34.06 -9.14 10.90
N TRP A 4 32.76 -9.09 11.18
CA TRP A 4 31.74 -9.91 10.50
C TRP A 4 31.44 -9.47 9.06
N ILE A 5 31.84 -8.25 8.67
CA ILE A 5 31.76 -7.81 7.28
C ILE A 5 32.90 -8.52 6.53
N THR A 6 32.60 -9.35 5.54
CA THR A 6 33.62 -10.16 4.84
C THR A 6 33.86 -9.71 3.39
N ASP A 7 32.93 -8.97 2.77
CA ASP A 7 33.07 -8.50 1.39
C ASP A 7 34.23 -7.49 1.25
N PRO A 8 35.31 -7.83 0.51
CA PRO A 8 36.47 -6.96 0.35
C PRO A 8 36.15 -5.64 -0.37
N ASN A 9 35.14 -5.61 -1.23
CA ASN A 9 34.76 -4.38 -1.94
C ASN A 9 34.08 -3.39 -0.99
N CYS A 10 33.15 -3.87 -0.17
CA CYS A 10 32.57 -3.08 0.92
C CYS A 10 33.64 -2.55 1.89
N LYS A 11 34.57 -3.42 2.34
CA LYS A 11 35.67 -2.99 3.22
C LYS A 11 36.49 -1.86 2.61
N ARG A 12 36.89 -2.02 1.34
CA ARG A 12 37.68 -1.01 0.63
C ARG A 12 36.91 0.30 0.51
N ALA A 13 35.66 0.26 0.04
CA ALA A 13 34.84 1.46 -0.15
C ALA A 13 34.61 2.22 1.17
N VAL A 14 34.23 1.53 2.24
CA VAL A 14 33.96 2.16 3.54
C VAL A 14 35.25 2.68 4.19
N SER A 15 36.40 2.01 4.01
CA SER A 15 37.68 2.48 4.55
C SER A 15 38.12 3.86 4.02
N LEU A 16 37.69 4.23 2.81
CA LEU A 16 37.95 5.56 2.24
C LEU A 16 37.19 6.68 2.96
N ILE A 17 36.03 6.36 3.55
CA ILE A 17 35.17 7.30 4.27
C ILE A 17 35.49 7.28 5.77
N LEU A 18 35.64 6.09 6.35
CA LEU A 18 35.92 5.85 7.76
C LEU A 18 37.42 6.01 8.08
N SER A 19 38.03 7.10 7.61
CA SER A 19 39.49 7.31 7.67
C SER A 19 40.02 7.66 9.06
N LYS A 20 39.13 8.09 9.97
CA LYS A 20 39.47 8.47 11.34
C LYS A 20 38.38 8.08 12.33
N GLN A 21 38.76 7.91 13.59
CA GLN A 21 37.82 7.78 14.69
C GLN A 21 37.11 9.13 14.92
N MET A 22 35.79 9.08 15.17
CA MET A 22 34.95 10.24 15.41
C MET A 22 34.06 9.97 16.64
N PRO A 23 34.64 9.95 17.86
CA PRO A 23 33.90 9.62 19.08
C PRO A 23 32.72 10.55 19.31
N ASP A 24 32.88 11.87 19.12
CA ASP A 24 31.79 12.84 19.25
C ASP A 24 30.60 12.55 18.32
N LEU A 25 30.88 12.10 17.08
CA LEU A 25 29.84 11.68 16.15
C LEU A 25 29.15 10.39 16.61
N ALA A 26 29.91 9.44 17.15
CA ALA A 26 29.35 8.20 17.69
C ALA A 26 28.43 8.50 18.89
N ASP A 27 28.89 9.30 19.84
CA ASP A 27 28.14 9.67 21.05
C ASP A 27 26.86 10.46 20.68
N SER A 28 26.94 11.38 19.72
CA SER A 28 25.76 12.12 19.27
C SER A 28 24.71 11.24 18.57
N ILE A 29 25.13 10.24 17.78
CA ILE A 29 24.20 9.27 17.17
C ILE A 29 23.60 8.37 18.26
N ASP A 30 24.41 7.89 19.20
CA ASP A 30 23.95 7.02 20.29
C ASP A 30 22.91 7.73 21.17
N LEU A 31 23.17 8.98 21.55
CA LEU A 31 22.24 9.80 22.33
C LEU A 31 20.87 9.93 21.66
N VAL A 32 20.86 10.16 20.33
CA VAL A 32 19.62 10.28 19.55
C VAL A 32 18.89 8.93 19.44
N CYS A 33 19.63 7.83 19.27
CA CYS A 33 19.05 6.49 19.15
C CYS A 33 18.50 5.94 20.48
N GLN A 34 19.01 6.40 21.62
CA GLN A 34 18.54 6.04 22.97
C GLN A 34 17.25 6.76 23.39
N GLU A 35 16.75 7.71 22.59
CA GLU A 35 15.49 8.38 22.88
C GLU A 35 14.30 7.39 22.92
N LYS A 36 13.36 7.63 23.85
CA LYS A 36 12.16 6.81 24.01
C LYS A 36 11.22 6.82 22.80
N SER A 37 11.30 7.87 21.98
CA SER A 37 10.51 8.03 20.77
C SER A 37 11.43 8.38 19.62
N TRP A 38 11.24 7.69 18.50
CA TRP A 38 11.96 7.95 17.25
C TRP A 38 11.21 8.93 16.33
N GLU A 39 10.29 9.71 16.88
CA GLU A 39 9.65 10.78 16.13
C GLU A 39 10.70 11.77 15.61
N GLY A 40 10.68 12.03 14.31
CA GLY A 40 11.65 12.90 13.64
C GLY A 40 13.09 12.38 13.65
N ILE A 41 13.31 11.07 13.87
CA ILE A 41 14.66 10.49 13.90
C ILE A 41 15.49 10.84 12.66
N ILE A 42 14.86 10.92 11.48
CA ILE A 42 15.54 11.23 10.21
C ILE A 42 16.16 12.64 10.26
N LYS A 43 15.44 13.64 10.78
CA LYS A 43 15.98 15.01 10.91
C LYS A 43 16.94 15.15 12.10
N LYS A 44 16.89 14.27 13.09
CA LYS A 44 17.88 14.27 14.19
C LYS A 44 19.23 13.73 13.72
N ILE A 45 19.23 12.59 13.01
CA ILE A 45 20.45 11.97 12.46
C ILE A 45 20.98 12.78 11.25
N TRP A 46 20.09 13.23 10.36
CA TRP A 46 20.44 14.01 9.17
C TRP A 46 19.77 15.40 9.20
N PRO A 47 20.28 16.34 10.01
CA PRO A 47 19.64 17.64 10.27
C PRO A 47 19.59 18.60 9.07
N ARG A 48 20.33 18.30 8.00
CA ARG A 48 20.35 19.12 6.77
C ARG A 48 19.42 18.58 5.68
N THR A 49 18.73 17.46 5.92
CA THR A 49 17.76 16.89 4.98
C THR A 49 16.65 17.88 4.66
N LYS A 50 16.31 18.03 3.38
CA LYS A 50 15.27 18.95 2.91
C LYS A 50 13.94 18.27 2.60
N TYR A 51 14.00 17.02 2.16
CA TYR A 51 12.85 16.19 1.87
C TYR A 51 13.29 14.72 1.83
N VAL A 52 12.33 13.80 1.90
CA VAL A 52 12.54 12.37 1.68
C VAL A 52 11.97 12.01 0.31
N LEU A 53 12.77 11.33 -0.52
CA LEU A 53 12.32 10.86 -1.84
C LEU A 53 11.81 9.42 -1.69
N ALA A 54 10.50 9.23 -1.89
CA ALA A 54 9.88 7.91 -1.82
C ALA A 54 8.63 7.84 -2.70
N ILE A 55 8.28 6.64 -3.17
CA ILE A 55 6.96 6.40 -3.75
C ILE A 55 5.97 6.25 -2.59
N ILE A 56 4.96 7.12 -2.56
CA ILE A 56 3.94 7.21 -1.51
C ILE A 56 2.51 7.15 -2.08
N THR A 57 2.39 6.73 -3.35
CA THR A 57 1.11 6.55 -4.04
C THR A 57 0.73 5.09 -4.14
N GLY A 58 -0.56 4.82 -4.40
CA GLY A 58 -1.09 3.46 -4.44
C GLY A 58 -0.91 2.72 -3.13
N SER A 59 -0.44 1.47 -3.22
CA SER A 59 -0.22 0.61 -2.05
C SER A 59 0.79 1.15 -1.04
N MET A 60 1.69 2.04 -1.47
CA MET A 60 2.67 2.67 -0.57
C MET A 60 2.07 3.79 0.28
N ALA A 61 0.88 4.32 -0.08
CA ALA A 61 0.23 5.39 0.68
C ALA A 61 -0.11 4.98 2.13
N GLN A 62 -0.21 3.67 2.42
CA GLN A 62 -0.40 3.17 3.78
C GLN A 62 0.74 3.56 4.74
N TYR A 63 1.96 3.76 4.22
CA TYR A 63 3.14 4.06 5.04
C TYR A 63 3.30 5.56 5.30
N ILE A 64 2.42 6.41 4.74
CA ILE A 64 2.49 7.87 4.95
C ILE A 64 2.50 8.22 6.45
N PRO A 65 1.62 7.69 7.32
CA PRO A 65 1.63 8.05 8.75
C PRO A 65 2.95 7.66 9.45
N ALA A 66 3.51 6.50 9.13
CA ALA A 66 4.79 6.05 9.68
C ALA A 66 5.96 6.93 9.18
N LEU A 67 5.95 7.29 7.90
CA LEU A 67 6.93 8.22 7.32
C LEU A 67 6.82 9.61 7.95
N GLU A 68 5.61 10.15 8.13
CA GLU A 68 5.39 11.44 8.80
C GLU A 68 5.94 11.43 10.23
N PHE A 69 5.72 10.34 10.97
CA PHE A 69 6.29 10.14 12.30
C PHE A 69 7.83 10.18 12.28
N TYR A 70 8.50 9.36 11.46
CA TYR A 70 9.97 9.31 11.44
C TYR A 70 10.64 10.53 10.79
N THR A 71 9.96 11.19 9.85
CA THR A 71 10.45 12.42 9.21
C THR A 71 10.27 13.64 10.09
N GLY A 72 9.26 13.64 10.98
CA GLY A 72 8.95 14.75 11.86
C GLY A 72 8.63 16.03 11.08
N GLY A 73 7.87 15.90 9.99
CA GLY A 73 7.40 17.02 9.15
C GLY A 73 8.28 17.39 7.95
N LEU A 74 9.30 16.59 7.60
CA LEU A 74 9.98 16.77 6.31
C LEU A 74 9.03 16.42 5.16
N PRO A 75 9.00 17.19 4.06
CA PRO A 75 8.23 16.83 2.88
C PRO A 75 8.63 15.45 2.34
N VAL A 76 7.63 14.62 2.03
CA VAL A 76 7.85 13.34 1.33
C VAL A 76 7.47 13.51 -0.13
N VAL A 77 8.46 13.42 -1.01
CA VAL A 77 8.34 13.73 -2.43
C VAL A 77 8.27 12.43 -3.22
N SER A 78 7.18 12.26 -3.99
CA SER A 78 7.08 11.23 -5.02
C SER A 78 7.25 11.89 -6.40
N PRO A 79 8.47 11.88 -6.97
CA PRO A 79 8.78 12.71 -8.13
C PRO A 79 8.38 12.07 -9.46
N LEU A 80 8.26 10.75 -9.52
CA LEU A 80 8.28 9.99 -10.76
C LEU A 80 7.23 8.88 -10.73
N TYR A 81 6.59 8.67 -11.88
CA TYR A 81 5.75 7.51 -12.17
C TYR A 81 6.37 6.75 -13.36
N GLY A 82 6.65 5.47 -13.14
CA GLY A 82 7.34 4.62 -14.10
C GLY A 82 7.24 3.15 -13.73
N SER A 83 7.66 2.30 -14.66
CA SER A 83 7.64 0.85 -14.58
C SER A 83 8.90 0.27 -15.23
N SER A 84 9.00 -1.07 -15.29
CA SER A 84 10.09 -1.70 -16.05
C SER A 84 9.88 -1.58 -17.56
N GLU A 85 8.62 -1.45 -17.99
CA GLU A 85 8.19 -1.32 -19.38
C GLU A 85 8.55 0.05 -19.96
N ALA A 86 8.35 1.12 -19.19
CA ALA A 86 8.72 2.48 -19.56
C ALA A 86 8.63 3.45 -18.37
N PHE A 87 9.27 4.61 -18.54
CA PHE A 87 9.10 5.77 -17.69
C PHE A 87 7.95 6.63 -18.23
N PHE A 88 7.08 7.14 -17.36
CA PHE A 88 5.81 7.71 -17.83
C PHE A 88 5.66 9.18 -17.52
N GLY A 89 5.81 9.56 -16.26
CA GLY A 89 5.44 10.90 -15.82
C GLY A 89 6.24 11.42 -14.64
N ILE A 90 6.14 12.73 -14.44
CA ILE A 90 6.79 13.46 -13.35
C ILE A 90 5.75 14.20 -12.52
N ASN A 91 5.99 14.34 -11.22
CA ASN A 91 5.17 15.20 -10.37
C ASN A 91 5.63 16.66 -10.53
N MET A 92 4.80 17.47 -11.19
CA MET A 92 5.07 18.89 -11.44
C MET A 92 4.90 19.76 -10.18
N ASN A 93 4.26 19.24 -9.13
CA ASN A 93 4.15 19.90 -7.83
C ASN A 93 4.75 18.99 -6.72
N PRO A 94 6.08 18.85 -6.66
CA PRO A 94 6.74 17.84 -5.83
C PRO A 94 6.52 18.03 -4.33
N LEU A 95 6.15 19.23 -3.88
CA LEU A 95 5.90 19.56 -2.47
C LEU A 95 4.40 19.51 -2.10
N CYS A 96 3.54 18.97 -2.97
CA CYS A 96 2.14 18.76 -2.65
C CYS A 96 1.96 17.81 -1.46
N SER A 97 0.76 17.80 -0.89
CA SER A 97 0.37 16.78 0.07
C SER A 97 0.61 15.38 -0.51
N PRO A 98 1.11 14.41 0.29
CA PRO A 98 1.20 13.01 -0.10
C PRO A 98 -0.09 12.42 -0.69
N TYR A 99 -1.24 12.92 -0.26
CA TYR A 99 -2.56 12.47 -0.70
C TYR A 99 -3.02 13.07 -2.03
N ASP A 100 -2.35 14.12 -2.53
CA ASP A 100 -2.74 14.88 -3.71
C ASP A 100 -1.81 14.67 -4.92
N VAL A 101 -0.82 13.78 -4.77
CA VAL A 101 0.18 13.49 -5.80
C VAL A 101 -0.49 13.12 -7.12
N SER A 102 -0.13 13.87 -8.17
CA SER A 102 -0.51 13.60 -9.55
C SER A 102 0.73 13.70 -10.45
N TYR A 103 0.81 12.85 -11.47
CA TYR A 103 1.94 12.79 -12.38
C TYR A 103 1.53 13.29 -13.77
N THR A 104 2.25 14.29 -14.28
CA THR A 104 2.14 14.75 -15.66
C THR A 104 2.91 13.79 -16.54
N PHE A 105 2.23 13.18 -17.51
CA PHE A 105 2.89 12.26 -18.43
C PHE A 105 3.83 13.02 -19.35
N ILE A 106 4.97 12.41 -19.70
CA ILE A 106 5.92 13.00 -20.64
C ILE A 106 5.64 12.38 -22.02
N PRO A 107 5.09 13.15 -23.00
CA PRO A 107 4.56 12.59 -24.24
C PRO A 107 5.58 11.91 -25.16
N ASN A 108 6.89 12.14 -24.95
CA ASN A 108 7.94 11.57 -25.77
C ASN A 108 8.54 10.26 -25.21
N MET A 109 8.07 9.76 -24.05
CA MET A 109 8.64 8.55 -23.44
C MET A 109 8.01 7.26 -23.98
N ALA A 110 6.72 7.29 -24.31
CA ALA A 110 5.98 6.21 -24.96
C ALA A 110 4.72 6.81 -25.63
N TYR A 111 4.07 6.04 -26.50
CA TYR A 111 2.74 6.38 -26.97
C TYR A 111 1.70 5.81 -25.99
N TYR A 112 0.82 6.68 -25.50
CA TYR A 112 -0.13 6.37 -24.43
C TYR A 112 -1.55 6.32 -24.96
N GLU A 113 -2.23 5.24 -24.60
CA GLU A 113 -3.63 5.00 -24.90
C GLU A 113 -4.37 4.71 -23.59
N PHE A 114 -5.64 5.09 -23.51
CA PHE A 114 -6.43 5.04 -22.28
C PHE A 114 -7.74 4.33 -22.53
N LEU A 115 -7.96 3.23 -21.79
CA LEU A 115 -9.21 2.49 -21.83
C LEU A 115 -10.13 2.98 -20.71
N PRO A 116 -11.29 3.58 -21.01
CA PRO A 116 -12.23 4.06 -20.00
C PRO A 116 -12.70 2.94 -19.07
N ILE A 117 -12.86 3.27 -17.78
CA ILE A 117 -13.45 2.37 -16.79
C ILE A 117 -14.77 2.97 -16.34
N ASP A 118 -15.86 2.24 -16.59
CA ASP A 118 -17.16 2.62 -16.08
C ASP A 118 -17.18 2.48 -14.55
N ASN A 119 -17.21 3.62 -13.87
CA ASN A 119 -17.35 3.70 -12.40
C ASN A 119 -18.75 3.29 -11.90
N HIS A 120 -19.69 3.03 -12.80
CA HIS A 120 -21.00 2.51 -12.47
C HIS A 120 -21.02 1.00 -12.74
N GLN A 121 -20.82 0.20 -11.70
CA GLN A 121 -21.24 -1.20 -11.72
C GLN A 121 -22.78 -1.25 -11.75
N ASP A 122 -23.38 -1.02 -12.91
CA ASP A 122 -24.78 -1.40 -13.14
C ASP A 122 -24.85 -2.94 -13.15
N PRO A 123 -25.56 -3.58 -12.20
CA PRO A 123 -25.67 -5.04 -12.13
C PRO A 123 -26.35 -5.67 -13.36
N ASN A 124 -26.97 -4.89 -14.25
CA ASN A 124 -27.56 -5.37 -15.51
C ASN A 124 -26.68 -5.15 -16.75
N CYS A 125 -25.52 -4.50 -16.64
CA CYS A 125 -24.61 -4.32 -17.77
C CYS A 125 -23.80 -5.59 -18.04
N THR A 126 -24.40 -6.53 -18.76
CA THR A 126 -23.68 -7.59 -19.48
C THR A 126 -22.98 -7.01 -20.71
N TYR A 127 -22.04 -6.06 -20.52
CA TYR A 127 -21.11 -5.72 -21.60
C TYR A 127 -20.10 -6.85 -21.77
N ARG A 128 -20.53 -7.75 -22.65
CA ARG A 128 -19.83 -8.88 -23.25
C ARG A 128 -18.43 -8.50 -23.73
N LYS A 129 -17.47 -9.36 -23.41
CA LYS A 129 -16.38 -9.87 -24.28
C LYS A 129 -15.86 -8.92 -25.36
N ASP A 130 -14.69 -8.34 -25.11
CA ASP A 130 -13.53 -8.13 -26.01
C ASP A 130 -13.67 -7.48 -27.40
N ALA A 131 -14.87 -7.35 -27.99
CA ALA A 131 -15.04 -6.95 -29.39
C ALA A 131 -15.33 -5.45 -29.61
N HIS A 132 -15.89 -4.73 -28.63
CA HIS A 132 -16.25 -3.30 -28.74
C HIS A 132 -15.35 -2.33 -27.94
N LEU A 133 -14.37 -2.85 -27.20
CA LEU A 133 -13.43 -2.03 -26.40
C LEU A 133 -12.51 -1.16 -27.26
N LYS A 134 -12.24 -1.55 -28.51
CA LYS A 134 -11.34 -0.81 -29.41
C LYS A 134 -11.89 0.55 -29.84
N ASP A 135 -13.21 0.71 -29.87
CA ASP A 135 -13.86 1.95 -30.36
C ASP A 135 -13.85 3.08 -29.31
N HIS A 136 -13.38 2.80 -28.08
CA HIS A 136 -13.40 3.73 -26.95
C HIS A 136 -12.01 4.00 -26.36
N ILE A 137 -10.94 3.48 -26.96
CA ILE A 137 -9.57 3.77 -26.51
C ILE A 137 -9.21 5.19 -26.92
N LEU A 138 -8.81 6.00 -25.95
CA LEU A 138 -8.53 7.41 -26.12
C LEU A 138 -7.01 7.66 -26.19
N ASP A 139 -6.61 8.59 -27.05
CA ASP A 139 -5.28 9.18 -26.98
C ASP A 139 -5.09 10.01 -25.71
N LEU A 140 -3.83 10.26 -25.35
CA LEU A 140 -3.44 11.11 -24.21
C LEU A 140 -4.20 12.45 -24.14
N ASN A 141 -4.47 13.10 -25.28
CA ASN A 141 -5.12 14.42 -25.30
C ASN A 141 -6.65 14.36 -25.16
N ASN A 142 -7.25 13.18 -25.27
CA ASN A 142 -8.71 13.01 -25.32
C ASN A 142 -9.32 12.53 -23.98
N VAL A 143 -8.48 12.32 -22.97
CA VAL A 143 -8.92 11.94 -21.62
C VAL A 143 -9.69 13.09 -20.95
N LYS A 144 -10.61 12.76 -20.03
CA LYS A 144 -11.50 13.74 -19.38
C LYS A 144 -11.22 13.82 -17.88
N ILE A 145 -11.18 15.04 -17.34
CA ILE A 145 -11.03 15.30 -15.91
C ILE A 145 -12.12 14.53 -15.13
N GLY A 146 -11.73 13.88 -14.04
CA GLY A 146 -12.63 13.13 -13.18
C GLY A 146 -12.92 11.69 -13.65
N GLN A 147 -12.48 11.30 -14.85
CA GLN A 147 -12.67 9.94 -15.36
C GLN A 147 -11.49 9.02 -15.01
N HIS A 148 -11.79 7.73 -14.89
CA HIS A 148 -10.84 6.68 -14.62
C HIS A 148 -10.51 5.91 -15.89
N TYR A 149 -9.24 5.60 -16.08
CA TYR A 149 -8.75 4.88 -17.24
C TYR A 149 -7.73 3.82 -16.85
N GLU A 150 -7.75 2.70 -17.55
CA GLU A 150 -6.61 1.79 -17.58
C GLU A 150 -5.58 2.28 -18.60
N LEU A 151 -4.31 2.26 -18.21
CA LEU A 151 -3.19 2.67 -19.06
C LEU A 151 -2.77 1.56 -20.04
N LEU A 152 -2.73 1.91 -21.33
CA LEU A 152 -2.09 1.12 -22.39
C LEU A 152 -0.87 1.87 -22.92
N VAL A 153 0.20 1.14 -23.17
CA VAL A 153 1.47 1.72 -23.64
C VAL A 153 1.98 1.05 -24.90
N THR A 154 2.49 1.86 -25.81
CA THR A 154 3.33 1.42 -26.93
C THR A 154 4.73 2.02 -26.77
N THR A 155 5.74 1.18 -26.64
CA THR A 155 7.11 1.58 -26.27
C THR A 155 8.09 1.40 -27.43
N PHE A 156 9.21 2.13 -27.40
CA PHE A 156 10.32 1.96 -28.35
C PHE A 156 10.96 0.57 -28.28
N THR A 157 10.76 -0.17 -27.18
CA THR A 157 11.30 -1.52 -26.95
C THR A 157 10.40 -2.63 -27.48
N GLY A 158 9.31 -2.31 -28.18
CA GLY A 158 8.50 -3.28 -28.90
C GLY A 158 7.28 -3.81 -28.14
N LEU A 159 6.86 -3.14 -27.05
CA LEU A 159 5.53 -3.35 -26.49
C LEU A 159 4.52 -2.56 -27.32
N TYR A 160 3.43 -3.19 -27.76
CA TYR A 160 2.39 -2.56 -28.57
C TYR A 160 1.03 -2.70 -27.89
N ARG A 161 0.42 -1.56 -27.54
CA ARG A 161 -0.86 -1.48 -26.82
C ARG A 161 -0.89 -2.40 -25.59
N TYR A 162 0.24 -2.48 -24.89
CA TYR A 162 0.39 -3.34 -23.72
C TYR A 162 -0.43 -2.77 -22.57
N ARG A 163 -1.30 -3.61 -21.99
CA ARG A 163 -2.11 -3.24 -20.83
C ARG A 163 -1.25 -3.24 -19.57
N MET A 164 -1.01 -2.05 -19.02
CA MET A 164 -0.23 -1.92 -17.78
C MET A 164 -0.99 -2.48 -16.57
N GLY A 165 -2.32 -2.50 -16.65
CA GLY A 165 -3.20 -2.85 -15.53
C GLY A 165 -3.30 -1.77 -14.46
N ASP A 166 -2.64 -0.63 -14.64
CA ASP A 166 -2.70 0.52 -13.73
C ASP A 166 -3.92 1.39 -14.05
N ILE A 167 -4.65 1.77 -13.01
CA ILE A 167 -5.84 2.63 -13.08
C ILE A 167 -5.47 4.04 -12.63
N LEU A 168 -5.81 4.99 -13.49
CA LEU A 168 -5.43 6.38 -13.38
C LEU A 168 -6.67 7.28 -13.40
N LEU A 169 -6.72 8.23 -12.49
CA LEU A 169 -7.71 9.29 -12.45
C LEU A 169 -7.12 10.57 -13.06
N VAL A 170 -7.79 11.15 -14.05
CA VAL A 170 -7.38 12.46 -14.59
C VAL A 170 -7.74 13.56 -13.59
N THR A 171 -6.73 14.25 -13.05
CA THR A 171 -6.92 15.31 -12.06
C THR A 171 -6.83 16.72 -12.64
N GLY A 172 -6.32 16.86 -13.86
CA GLY A 172 -6.22 18.15 -14.55
C GLY A 172 -5.26 18.09 -15.73
N PHE A 173 -4.79 19.25 -16.19
CA PHE A 173 -3.84 19.36 -17.30
C PHE A 173 -2.75 20.40 -17.00
N HIS A 174 -1.52 20.13 -17.42
CA HIS A 174 -0.43 21.09 -17.49
C HIS A 174 -0.24 21.44 -18.97
N ASN A 175 -0.63 22.67 -19.34
CA ASN A 175 -0.84 23.03 -20.74
C ASN A 175 -1.84 22.05 -21.38
N SER A 176 -1.42 21.33 -22.43
CA SER A 176 -2.24 20.30 -23.10
C SER A 176 -2.00 18.88 -22.57
N THR A 177 -1.12 18.69 -21.59
CA THR A 177 -0.72 17.35 -21.13
C THR A 177 -1.44 16.98 -19.83
N PRO A 178 -2.16 15.84 -19.76
CA PRO A 178 -2.91 15.46 -18.58
C PRO A 178 -2.04 15.10 -17.38
N HIS A 179 -2.59 15.35 -16.19
CA HIS A 179 -2.12 14.85 -14.90
C HIS A 179 -2.93 13.65 -14.48
N PHE A 180 -2.25 12.63 -13.97
CA PHE A 180 -2.89 11.43 -13.48
C PHE A 180 -2.55 11.18 -12.02
N LYS A 181 -3.60 11.00 -11.21
CA LYS A 181 -3.47 10.41 -9.89
C LYS A 181 -3.53 8.90 -10.03
N PHE A 182 -2.52 8.21 -9.49
CA PHE A 182 -2.52 6.75 -9.43
C PHE A 182 -3.61 6.28 -8.46
N VAL A 183 -4.49 5.41 -8.95
CA VAL A 183 -5.62 4.88 -8.16
C VAL A 183 -5.26 3.51 -7.60
N GLN A 184 -5.05 2.53 -8.49
CA GLN A 184 -4.74 1.15 -8.12
C GLN A 184 -4.22 0.37 -9.32
N ARG A 185 -3.81 -0.88 -9.11
CA ARG A 185 -3.64 -1.87 -10.17
C ARG A 185 -4.87 -2.79 -10.19
N THR A 186 -5.27 -3.30 -11.35
CA THR A 186 -6.52 -4.06 -11.64
C THR A 186 -6.69 -5.41 -10.92
N ASN A 187 -5.99 -5.65 -9.82
CA ASN A 187 -6.07 -6.91 -9.10
C ASN A 187 -7.21 -6.89 -8.07
N VAL A 188 -8.12 -7.87 -8.17
CA VAL A 188 -9.03 -8.22 -7.07
C VAL A 188 -8.20 -8.81 -5.94
N VAL A 189 -8.31 -8.23 -4.75
CA VAL A 189 -7.53 -8.63 -3.58
C VAL A 189 -8.29 -9.69 -2.79
N LEU A 190 -9.59 -9.55 -2.56
CA LEU A 190 -10.38 -10.55 -1.84
C LEU A 190 -11.70 -10.86 -2.56
N SER A 191 -12.10 -12.13 -2.48
CA SER A 191 -13.37 -12.64 -2.99
C SER A 191 -13.67 -13.98 -2.32
N ILE A 192 -14.85 -14.12 -1.70
CA ILE A 192 -15.36 -15.39 -1.14
C ILE A 192 -16.47 -15.96 -2.03
N HIS A 193 -17.37 -15.11 -2.50
CA HIS A 193 -18.48 -15.50 -3.39
C HIS A 193 -18.49 -14.62 -4.66
N THR A 194 -19.43 -13.68 -4.74
CA THR A 194 -19.57 -12.72 -5.85
C THR A 194 -19.08 -11.33 -5.49
N ASP A 195 -18.70 -11.12 -4.23
CA ASP A 195 -17.94 -9.97 -3.75
C ASP A 195 -16.59 -9.87 -4.46
N LYS A 196 -16.17 -8.64 -4.74
CA LYS A 196 -14.86 -8.35 -5.31
C LYS A 196 -14.31 -7.13 -4.61
N THR A 197 -13.52 -7.34 -3.58
CA THR A 197 -12.83 -6.26 -2.89
C THR A 197 -11.51 -5.95 -3.58
N THR A 198 -11.35 -4.71 -4.00
CA THR A 198 -10.10 -4.22 -4.60
C THR A 198 -9.07 -3.86 -3.53
N GLU A 199 -7.82 -3.66 -3.93
CA GLU A 199 -6.77 -3.20 -3.02
C GLU A 199 -7.11 -1.84 -2.42
N GLN A 200 -7.69 -0.94 -3.22
CA GLN A 200 -8.05 0.40 -2.78
C GLN A 200 -9.19 0.37 -1.75
N ASP A 201 -10.20 -0.47 -1.95
CA ASP A 201 -11.32 -0.60 -0.99
C ASP A 201 -10.79 -1.11 0.35
N LEU A 202 -9.93 -2.13 0.32
CA LEU A 202 -9.32 -2.67 1.53
C LEU A 202 -8.41 -1.63 2.22
N GLN A 203 -7.59 -0.89 1.46
CA GLN A 203 -6.72 0.15 2.01
C GLN A 203 -7.52 1.27 2.68
N LYS A 204 -8.62 1.72 2.05
CA LYS A 204 -9.54 2.71 2.64
C LYS A 204 -10.19 2.17 3.92
N ALA A 205 -10.68 0.93 3.89
CA ALA A 205 -11.34 0.31 5.03
C ALA A 205 -10.39 0.15 6.23
N VAL A 206 -9.14 -0.27 5.99
CA VAL A 206 -8.10 -0.37 7.01
C VAL A 206 -7.76 1.02 7.57
N ALA A 207 -7.61 2.04 6.71
CA ALA A 207 -7.32 3.40 7.16
C ALA A 207 -8.42 3.98 8.06
N ILE A 208 -9.70 3.74 7.74
CA ILE A 208 -10.84 4.15 8.57
C ILE A 208 -10.81 3.43 9.93
N ALA A 209 -10.58 2.11 9.93
CA ALA A 209 -10.53 1.34 11.17
C ALA A 209 -9.36 1.76 12.08
N MET A 210 -8.20 2.12 11.51
CA MET A 210 -7.04 2.58 12.27
C MET A 210 -7.28 3.87 13.05
N GLN A 211 -8.25 4.70 12.68
CA GLN A 211 -8.62 5.91 13.43
C GLN A 211 -9.08 5.61 14.88
N ILE A 212 -9.52 4.38 15.18
CA ILE A 212 -9.84 3.96 16.55
C ILE A 212 -8.57 3.81 17.40
N LEU A 213 -7.48 3.33 16.77
CA LEU A 213 -6.25 2.95 17.46
C LEU A 213 -5.23 4.10 17.49
N GLU A 214 -5.30 5.04 16.55
CA GLU A 214 -4.42 6.22 16.51
C GLU A 214 -4.42 7.06 17.81
N PRO A 215 -5.55 7.37 18.46
CA PRO A 215 -5.56 8.11 19.73
C PRO A 215 -4.90 7.37 20.90
N LEU A 216 -4.74 6.04 20.79
CA LEU A 216 -4.04 5.21 21.76
C LEU A 216 -2.53 5.15 21.49
N GLY A 217 -2.06 5.85 20.45
CA GLY A 217 -0.66 5.87 20.05
C GLY A 217 -0.25 4.71 19.16
N PHE A 218 -1.18 3.91 18.63
CA PHE A 218 -0.87 2.89 17.64
C PHE A 218 -0.79 3.46 16.24
N PHE A 219 0.04 2.84 15.41
CA PHE A 219 -0.02 2.95 13.97
C PHE A 219 0.19 1.57 13.34
N LEU A 220 -0.30 1.42 12.11
CA LEU A 220 -0.17 0.18 11.34
C LEU A 220 1.17 0.19 10.62
N LEU A 221 2.04 -0.77 10.92
CA LEU A 221 3.30 -0.95 10.20
C LEU A 221 3.07 -1.55 8.83
N ASP A 222 2.35 -2.66 8.78
CA ASP A 222 1.95 -3.30 7.54
C ASP A 222 0.72 -4.17 7.77
N TYR A 223 0.10 -4.56 6.66
CA TYR A 223 -0.98 -5.53 6.69
C TYR A 223 -1.02 -6.39 5.44
N SER A 224 -1.62 -7.56 5.58
CA SER A 224 -1.98 -8.42 4.46
C SER A 224 -3.34 -9.04 4.71
N SER A 225 -3.87 -9.74 3.72
CA SER A 225 -5.19 -10.36 3.80
C SER A 225 -5.23 -11.68 3.06
N TYR A 226 -6.20 -12.52 3.40
CA TYR A 226 -6.61 -13.62 2.55
C TYR A 226 -8.09 -13.94 2.78
N ALA A 227 -8.66 -14.70 1.84
CA ALA A 227 -10.01 -15.21 1.91
C ALA A 227 -9.98 -16.61 2.53
N ASP A 228 -10.44 -16.74 3.78
CA ASP A 228 -10.54 -18.03 4.44
C ASP A 228 -11.80 -18.76 3.96
N THR A 229 -11.57 -19.86 3.25
CA THR A 229 -12.62 -20.75 2.72
C THR A 229 -12.68 -22.09 3.48
N SER A 230 -11.87 -22.24 4.53
CA SER A 230 -11.89 -23.41 5.41
C SER A 230 -13.08 -23.38 6.37
N SER A 231 -13.54 -22.18 6.75
CA SER A 231 -14.78 -21.98 7.49
C SER A 231 -16.00 -21.94 6.57
N ILE A 232 -17.16 -22.34 7.09
CA ILE A 232 -18.45 -22.22 6.39
C ILE A 232 -19.41 -21.42 7.28
N PRO A 233 -19.85 -20.21 6.87
CA PRO A 233 -19.44 -19.50 5.66
C PRO A 233 -17.95 -19.08 5.69
N GLY A 234 -17.35 -18.93 4.52
CA GLY A 234 -16.00 -18.37 4.38
C GLY A 234 -15.98 -16.89 4.77
N HIS A 235 -14.82 -16.35 5.15
CA HIS A 235 -14.71 -14.97 5.62
C HIS A 235 -13.36 -14.34 5.26
N TYR A 236 -13.28 -13.01 5.38
CA TYR A 236 -12.02 -12.30 5.15
C TYR A 236 -11.18 -12.31 6.43
N VAL A 237 -9.88 -12.55 6.28
CA VAL A 237 -8.90 -12.49 7.37
C VAL A 237 -7.86 -11.44 7.03
N LEU A 238 -7.64 -10.49 7.95
CA LEU A 238 -6.63 -9.45 7.85
C LEU A 238 -5.53 -9.68 8.88
N PHE A 239 -4.27 -9.69 8.45
CA PHE A 239 -3.12 -9.70 9.36
C PHE A 239 -2.63 -8.28 9.57
N TRP A 240 -2.59 -7.82 10.82
CA TRP A 240 -2.16 -6.47 11.18
C TRP A 240 -0.89 -6.53 12.03
N GLU A 241 0.18 -5.87 11.59
CA GLU A 241 1.36 -5.62 12.42
C GLU A 241 1.27 -4.19 12.95
N LEU A 242 1.07 -4.05 14.25
CA LEU A 242 0.90 -2.77 14.92
C LEU A 242 2.20 -2.34 15.61
N GLN A 243 2.43 -1.04 15.68
CA GLN A 243 3.50 -0.46 16.46
C GLN A 243 2.98 0.72 17.30
N LEU A 244 3.54 0.87 18.49
CA LEU A 244 3.30 2.01 19.36
C LEU A 244 4.25 3.16 19.00
N ARG A 245 3.79 4.41 19.11
CA ARG A 245 4.63 5.60 18.87
C ARG A 245 5.77 5.76 19.89
N SER A 246 5.64 5.15 21.08
CA SER A 246 6.75 5.01 22.02
C SER A 246 7.44 3.66 21.83
N ASN A 247 8.71 3.56 22.24
CA ASN A 247 9.45 2.30 22.29
C ASN A 247 9.02 1.38 23.46
N ASP A 248 7.80 1.54 23.97
CA ASP A 248 7.26 0.68 25.03
C ASP A 248 6.72 -0.63 24.42
N ASP A 249 6.63 -1.67 25.25
CA ASP A 249 5.95 -2.90 24.85
C ASP A 249 4.49 -2.62 24.52
N ILE A 250 3.98 -3.29 23.48
CA ILE A 250 2.57 -3.16 23.08
C ILE A 250 1.68 -3.63 24.25
N PRO A 251 0.82 -2.77 24.80
CA PRO A 251 -0.10 -3.17 25.85
C PRO A 251 -1.11 -4.19 25.34
N GLU A 252 -1.76 -4.91 26.25
CA GLU A 252 -2.83 -5.83 25.88
C GLU A 252 -3.92 -5.09 25.10
N LEU A 253 -4.24 -5.63 23.91
CA LEU A 253 -5.18 -5.00 23.00
C LEU A 253 -6.59 -5.09 23.56
N ASP A 254 -7.25 -3.94 23.68
CA ASP A 254 -8.64 -3.85 24.09
C ASP A 254 -9.55 -4.58 23.09
N GLN A 255 -10.14 -5.69 23.53
CA GLN A 255 -10.99 -6.53 22.71
C GLN A 255 -12.14 -5.76 22.07
N VAL A 256 -12.79 -4.86 22.81
CA VAL A 256 -13.95 -4.10 22.30
C VAL A 256 -13.52 -3.17 21.18
N LYS A 257 -12.36 -2.53 21.32
CA LYS A 257 -11.83 -1.63 20.28
C LYS A 257 -11.40 -2.39 19.03
N MET A 258 -10.76 -3.56 19.19
CA MET A 258 -10.34 -4.39 18.05
C MET A 258 -11.55 -4.99 17.30
N GLU A 259 -12.57 -5.45 18.01
CA GLU A 259 -13.83 -5.89 17.40
C GLU A 259 -14.53 -4.74 16.68
N LYS A 260 -14.46 -3.51 17.23
CA LYS A 260 -14.97 -2.33 16.53
C LYS A 260 -14.18 -1.99 15.27
N CYS A 261 -12.86 -2.19 15.27
CA CYS A 261 -12.04 -2.09 14.05
C CYS A 261 -12.53 -3.07 12.99
N CYS A 262 -12.79 -4.33 13.37
CA CYS A 262 -13.33 -5.34 12.45
C CYS A 262 -14.65 -4.87 11.82
N SER A 263 -15.58 -4.36 12.64
CA SER A 263 -16.87 -3.84 12.16
C SER A 263 -16.73 -2.61 11.25
N LEU A 264 -15.79 -1.69 11.54
CA LEU A 264 -15.55 -0.53 10.68
C LEU A 264 -14.96 -0.93 9.32
N VAL A 265 -14.09 -1.94 9.29
CA VAL A 265 -13.62 -2.51 8.03
C VAL A 265 -14.82 -3.03 7.24
N GLU A 266 -15.66 -3.89 7.83
CA GLU A 266 -16.85 -4.43 7.14
C GLU A 266 -17.78 -3.31 6.64
N GLN A 267 -17.99 -2.26 7.44
CA GLN A 267 -18.84 -1.12 7.06
C GLN A 267 -18.26 -0.30 5.89
N SER A 268 -16.94 -0.36 5.68
CA SER A 268 -16.25 0.41 4.63
C SER A 268 -16.12 -0.37 3.31
N LEU A 269 -16.44 -1.66 3.31
CA LEU A 269 -16.44 -2.50 2.10
C LEU A 269 -17.67 -2.22 1.21
N ASP A 270 -17.64 -2.76 -0.01
CA ASP A 270 -18.67 -2.50 -1.01
C ASP A 270 -20.06 -3.05 -0.62
N GLN A 271 -21.10 -2.56 -1.29
CA GLN A 271 -22.48 -2.96 -1.00
C GLN A 271 -22.72 -4.45 -1.24
N LYS A 272 -21.97 -5.09 -2.15
CA LYS A 272 -22.05 -6.54 -2.40
C LYS A 272 -21.55 -7.34 -1.21
N TYR A 273 -20.40 -6.98 -0.63
CA TYR A 273 -19.89 -7.59 0.60
C TYR A 273 -20.92 -7.45 1.72
N LYS A 274 -21.44 -6.23 1.94
CA LYS A 274 -22.46 -5.95 2.98
C LYS A 274 -23.74 -6.77 2.77
N LEU A 275 -24.18 -6.95 1.53
CA LEU A 275 -25.33 -7.80 1.18
C LEU A 275 -25.07 -9.27 1.55
N LEU A 276 -23.92 -9.81 1.16
CA LEU A 276 -23.56 -11.21 1.39
C LEU A 276 -23.27 -11.53 2.87
N ARG A 277 -22.87 -10.51 3.64
CA ARG A 277 -22.66 -10.56 5.09
C ARG A 277 -23.96 -10.44 5.91
N ASN A 278 -25.03 -9.90 5.32
CA ASN A 278 -26.33 -9.71 5.98
C ASN A 278 -26.90 -11.04 6.49
N GLN A 279 -27.55 -11.01 7.66
CA GLN A 279 -28.12 -12.16 8.37
C GLN A 279 -29.07 -12.99 7.51
N SER A 280 -29.78 -12.38 6.56
CA SER A 280 -30.73 -13.07 5.68
C SER A 280 -30.07 -13.94 4.60
N ILE A 281 -28.83 -13.62 4.21
CA ILE A 281 -28.08 -14.35 3.17
C ILE A 281 -26.96 -15.18 3.82
N SER A 282 -26.17 -14.54 4.70
CA SER A 282 -25.11 -15.14 5.53
C SER A 282 -24.13 -16.03 4.76
N THR A 283 -23.79 -15.65 3.52
CA THR A 283 -22.83 -16.37 2.67
C THR A 283 -21.38 -16.00 2.96
N ILE A 284 -21.14 -14.87 3.62
CA ILE A 284 -19.83 -14.45 4.12
C ILE A 284 -19.90 -14.35 5.65
N GLY A 285 -18.95 -14.96 6.34
CA GLY A 285 -18.80 -14.90 7.79
C GLY A 285 -18.24 -13.57 8.28
N PRO A 286 -18.20 -13.35 9.60
CA PRO A 286 -17.64 -12.12 10.17
C PRO A 286 -16.16 -11.96 9.83
N LEU A 287 -15.77 -10.76 9.37
CA LEU A 287 -14.37 -10.43 9.15
C LEU A 287 -13.52 -10.64 10.40
N GLU A 288 -12.35 -11.24 10.23
CA GLU A 288 -11.36 -11.50 11.27
C GLU A 288 -10.14 -10.56 11.10
N ILE A 289 -9.71 -9.91 12.20
CA ILE A 289 -8.41 -9.27 12.29
C ILE A 289 -7.51 -10.12 13.20
N ARG A 290 -6.39 -10.57 12.66
CA ARG A 290 -5.31 -11.27 13.36
C ARG A 290 -4.15 -10.30 13.57
N VAL A 291 -3.90 -9.91 14.81
CA VAL A 291 -2.72 -9.09 15.12
C VAL A 291 -1.51 -9.98 15.23
N VAL A 292 -0.41 -9.61 14.57
CA VAL A 292 0.85 -10.35 14.57
C VAL A 292 1.94 -9.62 15.35
N LYS A 293 2.96 -10.37 15.79
CA LYS A 293 4.15 -9.82 16.46
C LYS A 293 4.88 -8.81 15.56
N GLN A 294 5.49 -7.79 16.16
CA GLN A 294 6.38 -6.89 15.44
C GLN A 294 7.55 -7.67 14.80
N GLY A 295 7.91 -7.32 13.56
CA GLY A 295 8.88 -8.02 12.73
C GLY A 295 8.33 -9.22 11.96
N THR A 296 7.02 -9.48 12.01
CA THR A 296 6.40 -10.58 11.25
C THR A 296 6.52 -10.36 9.75
N PHE A 297 6.25 -9.15 9.27
CA PHE A 297 6.38 -8.81 7.84
C PHE A 297 7.83 -8.75 7.36
N ASN A 298 8.80 -8.53 8.26
CA ASN A 298 10.23 -8.69 7.94
C ASN A 298 10.56 -10.15 7.65
N VAL A 299 10.04 -11.09 8.47
CA VAL A 299 10.27 -12.52 8.22
C VAL A 299 9.54 -12.97 6.95
N LEU A 300 8.37 -12.38 6.66
CA LEU A 300 7.70 -12.62 5.39
C LEU A 300 8.55 -12.14 4.20
N MET A 301 9.15 -10.95 4.30
CA MET A 301 10.08 -10.43 3.31
C MET A 301 11.28 -11.37 3.12
N ASP A 302 11.93 -11.79 4.21
CA ASP A 302 13.06 -12.74 4.17
C ASP A 302 12.66 -14.06 3.50
N PHE A 303 11.45 -14.56 3.76
CA PHE A 303 10.92 -15.73 3.09
C PHE A 303 10.83 -15.51 1.58
N TYR A 304 10.21 -14.43 1.10
CA TYR A 304 10.11 -14.15 -0.34
C TYR A 304 11.47 -13.90 -1.00
N VAL A 305 12.40 -13.25 -0.29
CA VAL A 305 13.78 -13.05 -0.76
C VAL A 305 14.51 -14.40 -0.89
N SER A 306 14.32 -15.32 0.05
CA SER A 306 14.87 -16.68 -0.03
C SER A 306 14.30 -17.48 -1.21
N GLN A 307 13.10 -17.16 -1.68
CA GLN A 307 12.46 -17.73 -2.86
C GLN A 307 12.85 -17.03 -4.17
N GLY A 308 13.76 -16.04 -4.12
CA GLY A 308 14.30 -15.36 -5.30
C GLY A 308 13.69 -13.99 -5.61
N THR A 309 12.81 -13.46 -4.75
CA THR A 309 12.31 -12.08 -4.91
C THR A 309 13.45 -11.08 -4.65
N SER A 310 13.59 -10.09 -5.53
CA SER A 310 14.56 -9.00 -5.32
C SER A 310 14.15 -8.14 -4.12
N LEU A 311 15.08 -7.92 -3.19
CA LEU A 311 14.86 -7.12 -1.98
C LEU A 311 14.42 -5.69 -2.30
N ASN A 312 14.98 -5.08 -3.35
CA ASN A 312 14.66 -3.69 -3.75
C ASN A 312 13.29 -3.54 -4.44
N GLN A 313 12.68 -4.65 -4.86
CA GLN A 313 11.37 -4.66 -5.53
C GLN A 313 10.27 -5.28 -4.66
N TYR A 314 10.64 -5.77 -3.47
CA TYR A 314 9.69 -6.39 -2.57
C TYR A 314 8.64 -5.38 -2.13
N LYS A 315 7.38 -5.80 -2.21
CA LYS A 315 6.23 -5.13 -1.62
C LYS A 315 5.42 -6.19 -0.91
N THR A 316 4.97 -5.87 0.30
CA THR A 316 4.12 -6.79 1.07
C THR A 316 2.86 -7.11 0.26
N PRO A 317 2.63 -8.39 -0.10
CA PRO A 317 1.46 -8.77 -0.88
C PRO A 317 0.20 -8.51 -0.07
N LYS A 318 -0.81 -7.87 -0.67
CA LYS A 318 -2.08 -7.57 0.00
C LYS A 318 -3.07 -8.73 -0.01
N ASN A 319 -2.90 -9.71 -0.90
CA ASN A 319 -3.63 -10.98 -0.90
C ASN A 319 -2.63 -12.15 -0.83
N ILE A 320 -2.71 -12.95 0.24
CA ILE A 320 -1.96 -14.18 0.40
C ILE A 320 -2.76 -15.36 -0.15
N LYS A 321 -2.13 -16.13 -1.04
CA LYS A 321 -2.68 -17.40 -1.56
C LYS A 321 -1.86 -18.62 -1.16
N SER A 322 -0.64 -18.42 -0.70
CA SER A 322 0.27 -19.52 -0.33
C SER A 322 -0.01 -19.98 1.09
N GLU A 323 -0.39 -21.25 1.26
CA GLU A 323 -0.62 -21.87 2.57
C GLU A 323 0.60 -21.71 3.50
N LYS A 324 1.82 -21.92 2.97
CA LYS A 324 3.06 -21.72 3.72
C LYS A 324 3.21 -20.31 4.28
N VAL A 325 2.76 -19.30 3.52
CA VAL A 325 2.80 -17.90 3.97
C VAL A 325 1.75 -17.66 5.04
N ILE A 326 0.56 -18.23 4.90
CA ILE A 326 -0.49 -18.18 5.93
C ILE A 326 0.02 -18.82 7.22
N GLU A 327 0.68 -19.98 7.15
CA GLU A 327 1.28 -20.66 8.31
C GLU A 327 2.34 -19.79 9.01
N ILE A 328 3.21 -19.11 8.25
CA ILE A 328 4.21 -18.19 8.80
C ILE A 328 3.53 -17.04 9.56
N LEU A 329 2.49 -16.44 8.97
CA LEU A 329 1.73 -15.36 9.61
C LEU A 329 0.98 -15.86 10.85
N ASP A 330 0.30 -17.00 10.76
CA ASP A 330 -0.48 -17.61 11.84
C ASP A 330 0.37 -18.01 13.04
N SER A 331 1.60 -18.51 12.80
CA SER A 331 2.55 -18.84 13.87
C SER A 331 2.97 -17.63 14.72
N ARG A 332 2.73 -16.41 14.23
CA ARG A 332 3.09 -15.15 14.88
C ARG A 332 1.89 -14.33 15.33
N VAL A 333 0.69 -14.88 15.27
CA VAL A 333 -0.51 -14.20 15.76
C VAL A 333 -0.48 -14.08 17.28
N VAL A 334 -0.73 -12.88 17.79
CA VAL A 334 -0.83 -12.56 19.22
C VAL A 334 -2.27 -12.30 19.67
N GLY A 335 -3.18 -12.02 18.74
CA GLY A 335 -4.59 -11.81 19.03
C GLY A 335 -5.46 -12.02 17.80
N LYS A 336 -6.66 -12.56 18.01
CA LYS A 336 -7.68 -12.79 16.97
C LYS A 336 -8.97 -12.12 17.39
N PHE A 337 -9.52 -11.29 16.50
CA PHE A 337 -10.71 -10.49 16.76
C PHE A 337 -11.67 -10.62 15.59
N TYR A 338 -12.96 -10.66 15.87
CA TYR A 338 -14.00 -10.84 14.86
C TYR A 338 -14.99 -9.68 14.92
N SER A 339 -15.55 -9.32 13.77
CA SER A 339 -16.67 -8.38 13.78
C SER A 339 -17.87 -8.97 14.49
N ARG A 340 -18.43 -8.21 15.44
CA ARG A 340 -19.66 -8.57 16.18
C ARG A 340 -20.92 -7.91 15.63
N GLU A 341 -20.76 -6.91 14.77
CA GLU A 341 -21.86 -6.17 14.17
C GLU A 341 -22.02 -6.63 12.71
N VAL A 342 -23.23 -6.50 12.16
CA VAL A 342 -23.46 -6.70 10.73
C VAL A 342 -23.41 -5.31 10.08
N PRO A 343 -22.66 -5.12 8.99
CA PRO A 343 -22.57 -3.81 8.36
C PRO A 343 -23.94 -3.38 7.81
N ASN A 344 -24.27 -2.11 8.03
CA ASN A 344 -25.50 -1.50 7.54
C ASN A 344 -25.44 -1.34 6.03
N GLN A 345 -26.55 -1.69 5.36
CA GLN A 345 -26.77 -1.35 3.97
C GLN A 345 -27.25 0.09 3.93
N ASP A 346 -26.35 1.03 3.63
CA ASP A 346 -26.76 2.42 3.40
C ASP A 346 -27.75 2.44 2.22
N SER A 347 -28.90 3.06 2.43
CA SER A 347 -30.04 3.17 1.49
C SER A 347 -29.82 4.21 0.42
#